data_AF-A0A2K0ULA5-F1
#
_entry.id   AF-A0A2K0ULA5-F1
#
_cell.length_a   1.000
_cell.length_b   1.000
_cell.length_c   1.000
_cell.angle_alpha   90.00
_cell.angle_beta   90.00
_cell.angle_gamma   90.00
#
_symmetry.space_group_name_H-M   'P 1'
#
loop_
_entity.id
_entity.type
_entity.pdbx_description
1 polymer ?
#
loop_
_entity_poly.entity_id
_entity_poly.type
_entity_poly.pdbx_seq_one_letter_code
_entity_poly.pdbx_strand_id
1 'polypeptide(L)'
;MSKASLGWMTVLFDKRGHDIKITKDIVKAAVSLAKDVQIAILFLDKRGSEIKITEDIVEAASGNRRVGLEMVSLLLDKYGDEFEITQDVVKAITKKNSAGSEILKLLLDRRGHEFKITEDILMAAVSCWHPVEKMTLLLDKRGHEFKITEDIVEAAAGNMMCVSDIIPLLINKRGYEFKITKGILKTASANKSLSEEVYASLEDRHRREMGAPEDNVAIA
;
A
#
# COMPACT_ATOMS: atom_id res chain seq x y z
N MET A 1 27.32 -5.94 4.14
CA MET A 1 28.27 -4.83 3.84
C MET A 1 29.30 -4.84 4.96
N SER A 2 30.58 -4.56 4.72
CA SER A 2 31.61 -4.71 5.77
C SER A 2 31.53 -3.58 6.81
N LYS A 3 31.75 -3.89 8.10
CA LYS A 3 31.95 -2.90 9.20
C LYS A 3 32.92 -1.77 8.83
N ALA A 4 33.87 -2.05 7.94
CA ALA A 4 34.80 -1.07 7.39
C ALA A 4 34.11 0.11 6.69
N SER A 5 33.00 -0.11 5.97
CA SER A 5 32.30 0.92 5.21
C SER A 5 31.65 1.97 6.10
N LEU A 6 31.01 1.52 7.19
CA LEU A 6 30.46 2.41 8.21
C LEU A 6 31.59 3.12 8.97
N GLY A 7 32.66 2.38 9.32
CA GLY A 7 33.78 2.92 10.08
C GLY A 7 34.48 4.11 9.42
N TRP A 8 34.78 4.05 8.12
CA TRP A 8 35.41 5.20 7.45
C TRP A 8 34.45 6.38 7.30
N MET A 9 33.15 6.15 7.09
CA MET A 9 32.15 7.23 7.00
C MET A 9 32.01 7.95 8.34
N THR A 10 31.99 7.22 9.46
CA THR A 10 31.98 7.81 10.80
C THR A 10 33.21 8.70 11.01
N VAL A 11 34.42 8.20 10.70
CA VAL A 11 35.66 8.99 10.82
C VAL A 11 35.63 10.23 9.92
N LEU A 12 35.06 10.14 8.71
CA LEU A 12 34.91 11.27 7.81
C LEU A 12 34.00 12.35 8.42
N PHE A 13 32.84 11.98 8.96
CA PHE A 13 31.93 12.92 9.61
C PHE A 13 32.52 13.52 10.89
N ASP A 14 33.29 12.75 11.66
CA ASP A 14 33.92 13.26 12.87
C ASP A 14 35.02 14.28 12.56
N LYS A 15 35.80 14.05 11.49
CA LYS A 15 36.89 14.96 11.09
C LYS A 15 36.43 16.16 10.27
N ARG A 16 35.41 15.98 9.42
CA ARG A 16 35.02 16.96 8.40
C ARG A 16 33.51 17.20 8.33
N GLY A 17 32.72 16.76 9.31
CA GLY A 17 31.27 16.88 9.27
C GLY A 17 30.78 18.33 9.16
N HIS A 18 31.52 19.30 9.70
CA HIS A 18 31.22 20.73 9.56
C HIS A 18 31.45 21.26 8.14
N ASP A 19 32.31 20.61 7.35
CA ASP A 19 32.56 20.94 5.93
C ASP A 19 31.58 20.25 4.99
N ILE A 20 30.90 19.19 5.46
CA ILE A 20 30.03 18.36 4.65
C ILE A 20 28.59 18.86 4.81
N LYS A 21 28.12 19.58 3.79
CA LYS A 21 26.70 19.95 3.71
C LYS A 21 25.86 18.76 3.29
N ILE A 22 25.15 18.16 4.23
CA ILE A 22 24.12 17.16 3.90
C ILE A 22 22.91 17.88 3.32
N THR A 23 22.54 17.50 2.11
CA THR A 23 21.34 18.01 1.43
C THR A 23 20.19 17.01 1.56
N LYS A 24 18.98 17.48 1.28
CA LYS A 24 17.79 16.60 1.17
C LYS A 24 18.03 15.44 0.20
N ASP A 25 18.68 15.69 -0.93
CA ASP A 25 18.97 14.66 -1.93
C ASP A 25 19.95 13.60 -1.41
N ILE A 26 20.93 13.99 -0.59
CA ILE A 26 21.83 13.05 0.08
C ILE A 26 21.05 12.17 1.07
N VAL A 27 20.16 12.75 1.86
CA VAL A 27 19.29 11.99 2.78
C VAL A 27 18.41 11.01 2.00
N LYS A 28 17.78 11.47 0.91
CA LYS A 28 16.93 10.65 0.04
C LYS A 28 17.71 9.51 -0.62
N ALA A 29 18.93 9.76 -1.09
CA ALA A 29 19.82 8.75 -1.63
C ALA A 29 20.24 7.74 -0.53
N ALA A 30 20.52 8.22 0.69
CA ALA A 30 20.89 7.36 1.80
C ALA A 30 19.77 6.37 2.15
N VAL A 31 18.51 6.80 2.25
CA VAL A 31 17.39 5.90 2.58
C VAL A 31 17.02 4.96 1.42
N SER A 32 17.14 5.41 0.16
CA SER A 32 16.74 4.61 -1.01
C SER A 32 17.80 3.59 -1.45
N LEU A 33 19.09 3.89 -1.28
CA LEU A 33 20.20 3.06 -1.76
C LEU A 33 20.91 2.28 -0.64
N ALA A 34 20.60 2.54 0.63
CA ALA A 34 21.19 1.84 1.74
C ALA A 34 21.02 0.32 1.60
N LYS A 35 22.11 -0.43 1.77
CA LYS A 35 22.04 -1.89 1.92
C LYS A 35 22.06 -2.32 3.40
N ASP A 36 22.22 -1.35 4.29
CA ASP A 36 22.30 -1.47 5.75
C ASP A 36 21.69 -0.19 6.33
N VAL A 37 20.75 -0.32 7.27
CA VAL A 37 20.06 0.80 7.89
C VAL A 37 21.04 1.76 8.58
N GLN A 38 22.16 1.26 9.11
CA GLN A 38 23.11 2.03 9.91
C GLN A 38 23.75 3.18 9.12
N ILE A 39 23.95 3.00 7.80
CA ILE A 39 24.49 4.06 6.96
C ILE A 39 23.45 5.18 6.81
N ALA A 40 22.18 4.85 6.57
CA ALA A 40 21.15 5.87 6.48
C ALA A 40 20.97 6.60 7.81
N ILE A 41 21.02 5.89 8.95
CA ILE A 41 21.00 6.50 10.29
C ILE A 41 22.10 7.54 10.42
N LEU A 42 23.32 7.24 9.99
CA LEU A 42 24.43 8.20 10.04
C LEU A 42 24.12 9.48 9.26
N PHE A 43 23.60 9.37 8.04
CA PHE A 43 23.20 10.55 7.26
C PHE A 43 22.01 11.29 7.87
N LEU A 44 21.03 10.56 8.42
CA LEU A 44 19.87 11.14 9.09
C LEU A 44 20.29 11.89 10.35
N ASP A 45 21.16 11.33 11.19
CA ASP A 45 21.63 11.96 12.43
C ASP A 45 22.56 13.16 12.16
N LYS A 46 23.28 13.15 11.04
CA LYS A 46 24.19 14.25 10.66
C LYS A 46 23.55 15.32 9.77
N ARG A 47 22.29 15.17 9.36
CA ARG A 47 21.63 16.08 8.39
C ARG A 47 21.45 17.53 8.88
N GLY A 48 21.59 17.76 10.18
CA GLY A 48 21.28 19.04 10.83
C GLY A 48 19.77 19.29 10.94
N SER A 49 19.37 20.28 11.74
CA SER A 49 17.95 20.60 11.97
C SER A 49 17.25 21.28 10.79
N GLU A 50 18.02 21.78 9.82
CA GLU A 50 17.48 22.45 8.62
C GLU A 50 16.82 21.47 7.64
N ILE A 51 17.22 20.19 7.64
CA ILE A 51 16.68 19.16 6.76
C ILE A 51 15.62 18.37 7.51
N LYS A 52 14.36 18.73 7.31
CA LYS A 52 13.22 17.95 7.80
C LYS A 52 13.06 16.66 7.00
N ILE A 53 12.67 15.59 7.69
CA ILE A 53 12.14 14.41 7.01
C ILE A 53 10.80 14.76 6.40
N THR A 54 10.61 14.36 5.15
CA THR A 54 9.41 14.65 4.35
C THR A 54 8.85 13.38 3.76
N GLU A 55 7.60 13.43 3.31
CA GLU A 55 6.90 12.32 2.66
C GLU A 55 7.70 11.69 1.52
N ASP A 56 8.40 12.47 0.69
CA ASP A 56 9.18 11.94 -0.42
C ASP A 56 10.46 11.19 0.03
N ILE A 57 10.95 11.43 1.25
CA ILE A 57 12.01 10.63 1.88
C ILE A 57 11.42 9.30 2.36
N VAL A 58 10.22 9.30 2.93
CA VAL A 58 9.50 8.07 3.32
C VAL A 58 9.16 7.23 2.09
N GLU A 59 8.71 7.86 1.01
CA GLU A 59 8.47 7.19 -0.26
C GLU A 59 9.76 6.56 -0.82
N ALA A 60 10.88 7.30 -0.78
CA ALA A 60 12.18 6.77 -1.20
C ALA A 60 12.64 5.59 -0.34
N ALA A 61 12.46 5.68 0.98
CA ALA A 61 12.75 4.59 1.92
C ALA A 61 11.89 3.34 1.62
N SER A 62 10.60 3.52 1.38
CA SER A 62 9.69 2.41 1.03
C SER A 62 10.00 1.77 -0.33
N GLY A 63 10.72 2.47 -1.21
CA GLY A 63 11.27 1.93 -2.46
C GLY A 63 12.50 1.03 -2.29
N ASN A 64 13.11 1.01 -1.11
CA ASN A 64 14.31 0.23 -0.84
C ASN A 64 13.96 -1.26 -0.66
N ARG A 65 14.29 -2.09 -1.66
CA ARG A 65 13.97 -3.53 -1.67
C ARG A 65 14.72 -4.36 -0.63
N ARG A 66 15.75 -3.80 0.02
CA ARG A 66 16.64 -4.53 0.91
C ARG A 66 16.38 -4.26 2.38
N VAL A 67 16.22 -2.99 2.74
CA VAL A 67 15.99 -2.54 4.12
C VAL A 67 14.81 -1.57 4.24
N GLY A 68 13.93 -1.49 3.24
CA GLY A 68 12.86 -0.49 3.20
C GLY A 68 11.87 -0.56 4.36
N LEU A 69 11.48 -1.77 4.78
CA LEU A 69 10.61 -1.94 5.95
C LEU A 69 11.27 -1.42 7.23
N GLU A 70 12.52 -1.85 7.48
CA GLU A 70 13.30 -1.40 8.64
C GLU A 70 13.54 0.11 8.59
N MET A 71 13.80 0.67 7.40
CA MET A 71 13.97 2.10 7.19
C MET A 71 12.70 2.88 7.51
N VAL A 72 11.54 2.47 6.98
CA VAL A 72 10.27 3.15 7.26
C VAL A 72 9.92 3.04 8.75
N SER A 73 10.13 1.89 9.38
CA SER A 73 9.96 1.75 10.84
C SER A 73 10.82 2.76 11.59
N LEU A 74 12.11 2.88 11.22
CA LEU A 74 13.01 3.82 11.86
C LEU A 74 12.60 5.28 11.65
N LEU A 75 12.16 5.64 10.44
CA LEU A 75 11.69 7.00 10.15
C LEU A 75 10.47 7.35 10.99
N LEU A 76 9.52 6.42 11.16
CA LEU A 76 8.36 6.59 12.02
C LEU A 76 8.76 6.73 13.50
N ASP A 77 9.70 5.91 13.97
CA ASP A 77 10.08 5.85 15.38
C ASP A 77 10.94 7.05 15.83
N LYS A 78 11.82 7.54 14.96
CA LYS A 78 12.76 8.63 15.32
C LYS A 78 12.35 10.00 14.82
N TYR A 79 11.64 10.08 13.71
CA TYR A 79 11.34 11.34 13.01
C TYR A 79 9.85 11.46 12.68
N GLY A 80 9.01 10.67 13.33
CA GLY A 80 7.57 10.63 13.07
C GLY A 80 6.87 11.99 13.22
N ASP A 81 7.39 12.86 14.09
CA ASP A 81 6.82 14.21 14.31
C ASP A 81 7.26 15.23 13.24
N GLU A 82 8.17 14.86 12.33
CA GLU A 82 8.65 15.75 11.27
C GLU A 82 7.79 15.71 10.01
N PHE A 83 6.96 14.68 9.84
CA PHE A 83 6.12 14.48 8.66
C PHE A 83 4.78 13.83 8.99
N GLU A 84 3.81 14.07 8.10
CA GLU A 84 2.51 13.39 8.10
C GLU A 84 2.53 12.26 7.06
N ILE A 85 1.72 11.22 7.27
CA ILE A 85 1.47 10.21 6.25
C ILE A 85 0.29 10.64 5.39
N THR A 86 0.56 11.02 4.14
CA THR A 86 -0.50 11.38 3.18
C THR A 86 -1.05 10.18 2.43
N GLN A 87 -2.23 10.38 1.83
CA GLN A 87 -2.86 9.40 0.95
C GLN A 87 -1.97 9.02 -0.24
N ASP A 88 -1.18 9.97 -0.77
CA ASP A 88 -0.28 9.71 -1.90
C ASP A 88 0.87 8.77 -1.51
N VAL A 89 1.45 8.96 -0.33
CA VAL A 89 2.46 8.02 0.22
C VAL A 89 1.86 6.63 0.39
N VAL A 90 0.65 6.52 0.96
CA VAL A 90 -0.04 5.23 1.16
C VAL A 90 -0.36 4.57 -0.18
N LYS A 91 -0.84 5.33 -1.17
CA LYS A 91 -1.10 4.85 -2.53
C LYS A 91 0.16 4.34 -3.21
N ALA A 92 1.28 5.08 -3.09
CA ALA A 92 2.56 4.69 -3.65
C ALA A 92 3.08 3.38 -3.02
N ILE A 93 2.95 3.21 -1.70
CA ILE A 93 3.33 1.99 -0.98
C ILE A 93 2.44 0.81 -1.37
N THR A 94 1.13 1.04 -1.47
CA THR A 94 0.14 0.02 -1.87
C THR A 94 0.42 -0.55 -3.26
N LYS A 95 0.98 0.24 -4.18
CA LYS A 95 1.38 -0.24 -5.52
C LYS A 95 2.64 -1.12 -5.53
N LYS A 96 3.43 -1.14 -4.45
CA LYS A 96 4.66 -1.93 -4.40
C LYS A 96 4.37 -3.41 -4.16
N ASN A 97 5.39 -4.24 -4.40
CA ASN A 97 5.33 -5.70 -4.28
C ASN A 97 5.20 -6.15 -2.80
N SER A 98 5.71 -7.32 -2.42
CA SER A 98 5.58 -7.88 -1.07
C SER A 98 6.00 -6.91 0.05
N ALA A 99 7.12 -6.20 -0.12
CA ALA A 99 7.55 -5.18 0.85
C ALA A 99 6.51 -4.06 1.08
N GLY A 100 5.69 -3.76 0.06
CA GLY A 100 4.61 -2.79 0.17
C GLY A 100 3.49 -3.24 1.12
N SER A 101 3.21 -4.54 1.20
CA SER A 101 2.20 -5.09 2.11
C SER A 101 2.62 -4.94 3.58
N GLU A 102 3.87 -5.27 3.90
CA GLU A 102 4.41 -5.13 5.26
C GLU A 102 4.49 -3.66 5.69
N ILE A 103 4.91 -2.77 4.79
CA ILE A 103 4.94 -1.33 5.07
C ILE A 103 3.53 -0.77 5.21
N LEU A 104 2.56 -1.18 4.37
CA LEU A 104 1.17 -0.76 4.51
C LEU A 104 0.61 -1.19 5.88
N LYS A 105 0.86 -2.44 6.29
CA LYS A 105 0.48 -2.92 7.63
C LYS A 105 1.08 -2.05 8.74
N LEU A 106 2.38 -1.76 8.65
CA LEU A 106 3.08 -0.89 9.60
C LEU A 106 2.45 0.51 9.71
N LEU A 107 2.11 1.12 8.56
CA LEU A 107 1.47 2.43 8.53
C LEU A 107 0.06 2.39 9.13
N LEU A 108 -0.73 1.37 8.80
CA LEU A 108 -2.07 1.19 9.38
C LEU A 108 -2.01 1.02 10.90
N ASP A 109 -1.02 0.27 11.41
CA ASP A 109 -0.85 -0.02 12.83
C ASP A 109 -0.38 1.20 13.64
N ARG A 110 0.55 1.98 13.11
CA ARG A 110 1.18 3.08 13.86
C ARG A 110 0.57 4.45 13.59
N ARG A 111 0.13 4.69 12.36
CA ARG A 111 -0.25 6.02 11.85
C ARG A 111 -1.53 5.99 11.03
N GLY A 112 -2.34 4.93 11.16
CA GLY A 112 -3.55 4.77 10.37
C GLY A 112 -4.53 5.93 10.51
N HIS A 113 -4.59 6.55 11.70
CA HIS A 113 -5.50 7.66 11.99
C HIS A 113 -5.20 8.95 11.20
N GLU A 114 -4.03 9.07 10.58
CA GLU A 114 -3.61 10.30 9.88
C GLU A 114 -4.15 10.41 8.46
N PHE A 115 -4.56 9.29 7.87
CA PHE A 115 -5.05 9.25 6.50
C PHE A 115 -6.36 8.49 6.40
N LYS A 116 -7.18 8.91 5.45
CA LYS A 116 -8.39 8.20 5.05
C LYS A 116 -8.06 7.15 4.01
N ILE A 117 -8.74 6.01 4.07
CA ILE A 117 -8.71 5.04 2.96
C ILE A 117 -9.64 5.58 1.86
N THR A 118 -9.04 6.01 0.76
CA THR A 118 -9.76 6.52 -0.42
C THR A 118 -9.96 5.43 -1.46
N GLU A 119 -10.90 5.66 -2.37
CA GLU A 119 -11.11 4.79 -3.53
C GLU A 119 -9.82 4.61 -4.35
N ASP A 120 -9.02 5.66 -4.50
CA ASP A 120 -7.70 5.60 -5.14
C ASP A 120 -6.72 4.60 -4.50
N ILE A 121 -6.76 4.46 -3.17
CA ILE A 121 -5.95 3.48 -2.42
C ILE A 121 -6.52 2.08 -2.65
N LEU A 122 -7.85 1.93 -2.66
CA LEU A 122 -8.52 0.65 -2.93
C LEU A 122 -8.23 0.17 -4.35
N MET A 123 -8.30 1.06 -5.34
CA MET A 123 -7.94 0.81 -6.74
C MET A 123 -6.46 0.38 -6.84
N ALA A 124 -5.56 1.08 -6.15
CA ALA A 124 -4.16 0.67 -6.09
C ALA A 124 -3.97 -0.73 -5.47
N ALA A 125 -4.77 -1.08 -4.46
CA ALA A 125 -4.70 -2.38 -3.80
C ALA A 125 -5.21 -3.50 -4.72
N VAL A 126 -6.36 -3.35 -5.37
CA VAL A 126 -6.92 -4.38 -6.28
C VAL A 126 -6.15 -4.53 -7.58
N SER A 127 -5.43 -3.50 -8.04
CA SER A 127 -4.65 -3.54 -9.28
C SER A 127 -3.17 -3.92 -9.10
N CYS A 128 -2.72 -4.22 -7.87
CA CYS A 128 -1.33 -4.61 -7.62
C CYS A 128 -1.06 -6.12 -7.86
N TRP A 129 0.19 -6.55 -7.73
CA TRP A 129 0.59 -7.96 -7.89
C TRP A 129 0.10 -8.89 -6.78
N HIS A 130 -0.17 -8.36 -5.58
CA HIS A 130 -0.63 -9.14 -4.43
C HIS A 130 -1.91 -8.50 -3.84
N PRO A 131 -3.01 -8.46 -4.62
CA PRO A 131 -4.18 -7.67 -4.26
C PRO A 131 -4.93 -8.27 -3.06
N VAL A 132 -4.94 -9.59 -2.92
CA VAL A 132 -5.62 -10.31 -1.82
C VAL A 132 -5.05 -9.89 -0.47
N GLU A 133 -3.73 -9.89 -0.32
CA GLU A 133 -3.07 -9.53 0.94
C GLU A 133 -3.38 -8.08 1.33
N LYS A 134 -3.26 -7.15 0.38
CA LYS A 134 -3.50 -5.71 0.64
C LYS A 134 -4.96 -5.42 0.91
N MET A 135 -5.89 -5.99 0.14
CA MET A 135 -7.32 -5.81 0.40
C MET A 135 -7.75 -6.47 1.70
N THR A 136 -7.19 -7.63 2.07
CA THR A 136 -7.45 -8.25 3.38
C THR A 136 -7.00 -7.32 4.51
N LEU A 137 -5.78 -6.77 4.43
CA LEU A 137 -5.28 -5.82 5.43
C LEU A 137 -6.18 -4.59 5.58
N LEU A 138 -6.62 -4.00 4.47
CA LEU A 138 -7.47 -2.80 4.47
C LEU A 138 -8.86 -3.11 5.02
N LEU A 139 -9.48 -4.22 4.61
CA LEU A 139 -10.79 -4.65 5.09
C LEU A 139 -10.77 -4.99 6.59
N ASP A 140 -9.75 -5.72 7.05
CA ASP A 140 -9.69 -6.19 8.44
C ASP A 140 -9.34 -5.06 9.41
N LYS A 141 -8.49 -4.11 9.03
CA LYS A 141 -8.08 -3.00 9.92
C LYS A 141 -8.99 -1.77 9.84
N ARG A 142 -9.52 -1.47 8.65
CA ARG A 142 -10.18 -0.18 8.36
C ARG A 142 -11.43 -0.33 7.51
N GLY A 143 -11.96 -1.55 7.36
CA GLY A 143 -13.06 -1.84 6.44
C GLY A 143 -14.33 -1.04 6.73
N HIS A 144 -14.55 -0.63 7.98
CA HIS A 144 -15.71 0.17 8.38
C HIS A 144 -15.72 1.61 7.81
N GLU A 145 -14.62 2.08 7.23
CA GLU A 145 -14.49 3.47 6.78
C GLU A 145 -14.78 3.71 5.31
N PHE A 146 -14.85 2.64 4.52
CA PHE A 146 -15.07 2.72 3.08
C PHE A 146 -16.08 1.66 2.65
N LYS A 147 -16.63 1.82 1.45
CA LYS A 147 -17.48 0.82 0.80
C LYS A 147 -16.76 0.26 -0.42
N ILE A 148 -17.07 -0.97 -0.80
CA ILE A 148 -16.65 -1.54 -2.08
C ILE A 148 -17.63 -1.09 -3.16
N THR A 149 -17.12 -0.34 -4.15
CA THR A 149 -17.88 0.17 -5.30
C THR A 149 -17.83 -0.82 -6.46
N GLU A 150 -18.72 -0.63 -7.45
CA GLU A 150 -18.69 -1.38 -8.70
C GLU A 150 -17.34 -1.24 -9.40
N ASP A 151 -16.80 -0.02 -9.49
CA ASP A 151 -15.51 0.29 -10.14
C ASP A 151 -14.35 -0.51 -9.51
N ILE A 152 -14.33 -0.65 -8.17
CA ILE A 152 -13.32 -1.46 -7.47
C ILE A 152 -13.46 -2.94 -7.85
N VAL A 153 -14.69 -3.46 -7.95
CA VAL A 153 -14.95 -4.86 -8.31
C VAL A 153 -14.60 -5.11 -9.77
N GLU A 154 -14.92 -4.18 -10.66
CA GLU A 154 -14.56 -4.26 -12.08
C GLU A 154 -13.03 -4.22 -12.26
N ALA A 155 -12.33 -3.34 -11.54
CA ALA A 155 -10.88 -3.31 -11.54
C ALA A 155 -10.25 -4.62 -11.01
N ALA A 156 -10.84 -5.21 -9.98
CA ALA A 156 -10.43 -6.51 -9.47
C ALA A 156 -10.66 -7.63 -10.50
N ALA A 157 -11.79 -7.60 -11.21
CA ALA A 157 -12.12 -8.53 -12.29
C ALA A 157 -11.12 -8.44 -13.46
N GLY A 158 -10.56 -7.25 -13.71
CA GLY A 158 -9.54 -7.03 -14.74
C GLY A 158 -8.11 -7.42 -14.34
N ASN A 159 -7.84 -7.77 -13.08
CA ASN A 159 -6.49 -8.08 -12.62
C ASN A 159 -6.08 -9.52 -12.98
N MET A 160 -5.16 -9.69 -13.94
CA MET A 160 -4.74 -11.01 -14.42
C MET A 160 -3.94 -11.86 -13.43
N MET A 161 -3.48 -11.31 -12.30
CA MET A 161 -2.58 -12.02 -11.38
C MET A 161 -3.34 -12.89 -10.38
N CYS A 162 -4.43 -12.37 -9.81
CA CYS A 162 -5.14 -13.03 -8.70
C CYS A 162 -6.66 -12.85 -8.78
N VAL A 163 -7.25 -12.68 -9.97
CA VAL A 163 -8.70 -12.47 -10.12
C VAL A 163 -9.53 -13.56 -9.42
N SER A 164 -9.07 -14.82 -9.52
CA SER A 164 -9.75 -15.99 -8.96
C SER A 164 -9.75 -16.01 -7.43
N ASP A 165 -8.91 -15.20 -6.77
CA ASP A 165 -8.86 -15.09 -5.30
C ASP A 165 -9.46 -13.77 -4.81
N ILE A 166 -9.21 -12.67 -5.51
CA ILE A 166 -9.66 -11.34 -5.09
C ILE A 166 -11.17 -11.16 -5.23
N ILE A 167 -11.80 -11.70 -6.28
CA ILE A 167 -13.25 -11.60 -6.46
C ILE A 167 -13.98 -12.38 -5.35
N PRO A 168 -13.65 -13.65 -5.06
CA PRO A 168 -14.22 -14.33 -3.89
C PRO A 168 -13.98 -13.60 -2.57
N LEU A 169 -12.79 -13.01 -2.35
CA LEU A 169 -12.52 -12.22 -1.15
C LEU A 169 -13.52 -11.05 -1.01
N LEU A 170 -13.72 -10.26 -2.08
CA LEU A 170 -14.62 -9.10 -2.06
C LEU A 170 -16.08 -9.52 -1.86
N ILE A 171 -16.51 -10.60 -2.52
CA ILE A 171 -17.87 -11.14 -2.36
C ILE A 171 -18.09 -11.67 -0.93
N ASN A 172 -17.14 -12.43 -0.39
CA ASN A 172 -17.28 -13.04 0.94
C ASN A 172 -17.26 -12.00 2.06
N LYS A 173 -16.40 -10.98 1.94
CA LYS A 173 -16.26 -9.95 2.98
C LYS A 173 -17.31 -8.84 2.85
N ARG A 174 -17.68 -8.43 1.64
CA ARG A 174 -18.47 -7.22 1.36
C ARG A 174 -19.48 -7.37 0.22
N GLY A 175 -19.88 -8.59 -0.11
CA GLY A 175 -20.80 -8.86 -1.23
C GLY A 175 -22.13 -8.12 -1.13
N TYR A 176 -22.60 -7.79 0.07
CA TYR A 176 -23.83 -7.03 0.28
C TYR A 176 -23.76 -5.55 -0.17
N GLU A 177 -22.57 -5.03 -0.49
CA GLU A 177 -22.37 -3.60 -0.82
C GLU A 177 -22.50 -3.27 -2.30
N PHE A 178 -22.43 -4.27 -3.17
CA PHE A 178 -22.45 -4.10 -4.61
C PHE A 178 -23.26 -5.20 -5.28
N LYS A 179 -23.77 -4.92 -6.47
CA LYS A 179 -24.39 -5.91 -7.36
C LYS A 179 -23.37 -6.33 -8.42
N ILE A 180 -23.51 -7.54 -8.95
CA ILE A 180 -22.78 -7.97 -10.14
C ILE A 180 -23.49 -7.37 -11.36
N THR A 181 -22.78 -6.52 -12.09
CA THR A 181 -23.31 -5.86 -13.29
C THR A 181 -22.81 -6.53 -14.56
N LYS A 182 -23.41 -6.16 -15.70
CA LYS A 182 -22.92 -6.58 -17.02
C LYS A 182 -21.49 -6.08 -17.31
N GLY A 183 -21.10 -4.94 -16.73
CA GLY A 183 -19.74 -4.40 -16.83
C GLY A 183 -18.72 -5.34 -16.19
N ILE A 184 -18.97 -5.71 -14.93
CA ILE A 184 -18.16 -6.68 -14.19
C ILE A 184 -18.07 -8.02 -14.95
N LEU A 185 -19.19 -8.57 -15.43
CA LEU A 185 -19.18 -9.84 -16.19
C LEU A 185 -18.38 -9.75 -17.48
N LYS A 186 -18.53 -8.65 -18.23
CA LYS A 186 -17.76 -8.43 -19.46
C LYS A 186 -16.26 -8.40 -19.16
N THR A 187 -15.85 -7.62 -18.17
CA THR A 187 -14.44 -7.50 -17.77
C THR A 187 -13.88 -8.84 -17.26
N ALA A 188 -14.66 -9.57 -16.45
CA ALA A 188 -14.33 -10.91 -15.97
C ALA A 188 -14.17 -11.92 -17.13
N SER A 189 -15.08 -11.94 -18.10
CA SER A 189 -15.04 -12.86 -19.26
C SER A 189 -13.82 -12.63 -20.17
N ALA A 190 -13.29 -11.41 -20.20
CA ALA A 190 -12.10 -11.07 -20.97
C ALA A 190 -10.80 -11.46 -20.24
N ASN A 191 -10.86 -11.80 -18.94
CA ASN A 191 -9.70 -12.15 -18.13
C ASN A 191 -9.43 -13.66 -18.19
N LYS A 192 -8.39 -14.02 -18.94
CA LYS A 192 -7.98 -15.43 -19.14
C LYS A 192 -7.48 -16.14 -17.88
N SER A 193 -7.15 -15.40 -16.82
CA SER A 193 -6.70 -15.97 -15.55
C SER A 193 -7.86 -16.28 -14.59
N LEU A 194 -9.09 -15.91 -14.96
CA LEU A 194 -10.28 -16.20 -14.17
C LEU A 194 -10.67 -17.67 -14.29
N SER A 195 -10.92 -18.33 -13.17
CA SER A 195 -11.45 -19.69 -13.18
C SER A 195 -12.91 -19.70 -13.62
N GLU A 196 -13.26 -20.73 -14.39
CA GLU A 196 -14.64 -20.97 -14.84
C GLU A 196 -15.63 -21.06 -13.65
N GLU A 197 -15.19 -21.60 -12.52
CA GLU A 197 -15.98 -21.68 -11.29
C GLU A 197 -16.34 -20.30 -10.73
N VAL A 198 -15.37 -19.39 -10.64
CA VAL A 198 -15.60 -18.03 -10.15
C VAL A 198 -16.47 -17.27 -11.15
N TYR A 199 -16.23 -17.43 -12.46
CA TYR A 199 -17.05 -16.80 -13.49
C TYR A 199 -18.51 -17.29 -13.43
N ALA A 200 -18.75 -18.61 -13.33
CA ALA A 200 -20.09 -19.16 -13.19
C ALA A 200 -20.80 -18.66 -11.93
N SER A 201 -20.06 -18.50 -10.82
CA SER A 201 -20.60 -17.93 -9.57
C SER A 201 -21.03 -16.47 -9.73
N LEU A 202 -20.28 -15.68 -10.51
CA LEU A 202 -20.65 -14.30 -10.85
C LEU A 202 -21.91 -14.26 -11.72
N GLU A 203 -22.01 -15.13 -12.73
CA GLU A 203 -23.19 -15.20 -13.61
C GLU A 203 -24.45 -15.63 -12.87
N ASP A 204 -24.36 -16.65 -12.01
CA ASP A 204 -25.48 -17.10 -11.18
C ASP A 204 -25.94 -15.98 -10.25
N ARG A 205 -25.00 -15.30 -9.60
CA ARG A 205 -25.29 -14.17 -8.73
C ARG A 205 -25.97 -13.02 -9.49
N HIS A 206 -25.47 -12.64 -10.67
CA HIS A 206 -26.08 -11.63 -11.52
C HIS A 206 -27.53 -11.99 -11.90
N ARG A 207 -27.78 -13.25 -12.26
CA ARG A 207 -29.12 -13.74 -12.61
C ARG A 207 -30.08 -13.64 -11.43
N ARG A 208 -29.64 -14.01 -10.22
CA ARG A 208 -30.43 -13.88 -8.98
C ARG A 208 -30.75 -12.42 -8.66
N GLU A 209 -29.80 -11.52 -8.83
CA GLU A 209 -29.98 -10.08 -8.56
C GLU A 209 -30.92 -9.41 -9.59
N MET A 210 -30.95 -9.87 -10.84
CA MET A 210 -31.87 -9.38 -11.88
C MET A 210 -33.27 -9.99 -11.82
N GLY A 211 -33.39 -11.20 -11.26
CA GLY A 211 -34.66 -11.91 -11.11
C GLY A 211 -35.43 -11.61 -9.81
N ALA A 212 -34.84 -10.86 -8.88
CA ALA A 212 -35.48 -10.45 -7.64
C ALA A 212 -36.40 -9.23 -7.89
N PRO A 213 -37.72 -9.30 -7.61
CA PRO A 213 -38.58 -8.12 -7.66
C PRO A 213 -38.16 -7.11 -6.56
N GLU A 214 -38.12 -5.81 -6.89
CA GLU A 214 -37.61 -4.74 -6.02
C GLU A 214 -38.48 -4.43 -4.78
N ASP A 215 -39.63 -5.08 -4.59
CA ASP A 215 -40.59 -4.74 -3.55
C ASP A 215 -40.73 -5.83 -2.47
N ASN A 216 -40.14 -5.57 -1.31
CA ASN A 216 -40.71 -5.98 -0.02
C ASN A 216 -40.27 -5.02 1.12
N VAL A 217 -40.25 -3.71 0.82
CA VAL A 217 -40.39 -2.67 1.85
C VAL A 217 -41.85 -2.24 1.87
N ALA A 218 -42.73 -3.18 2.23
CA ALA A 218 -44.05 -2.85 2.73
C ALA A 218 -44.00 -3.07 4.25
N ILE A 219 -43.79 -1.96 4.95
CA ILE A 219 -43.94 -1.85 6.40
C ILE A 219 -45.37 -2.29 6.74
N ALA A 220 -45.50 -3.28 7.61
CA ALA A 220 -46.70 -3.56 8.39
C ALA A 220 -46.43 -3.21 9.85
#